data_AF-A0A0F6AH70-F1
#
_entry.id   AF-A0A0F6AH70-F1
#
_cell.length_a   1.000
_cell.length_b   1.000
_cell.length_c   1.000
_cell.angle_alpha   90.00
_cell.angle_beta   90.00
_cell.angle_gamma   90.00
#
_symmetry.space_group_name_H-M   'P 1'
#
loop_
_entity.id
_entity.type
_entity.pdbx_description
1 polymer ?
#
loop_
_entity_poly.entity_id
_entity_poly.type
_entity_poly.pdbx_seq_one_letter_code
_entity_poly.pdbx_strand_id
1 'polypeptide(L)'
;MVSQNELFTHYPFIPSALATLGESGELLIPDATVHLIRLYVSQINGCQYCQRMHAEALKNSVADEVFEQMNAALTGSELSLLTPFDQAALQLTTAVTKSLPFEMEAKSQRPLNKAQQLAVIGLALQINNWNRIAIGFNF
;
A
#
# COMPACT_ATOMS: atom_id res chain seq x y z
N MET A 1 -7.67 25.87 -7.09
CA MET A 1 -7.11 24.54 -6.82
C MET A 1 -6.55 24.61 -5.42
N VAL A 2 -7.00 23.76 -4.50
CA VAL A 2 -6.50 23.76 -3.11
C VAL A 2 -5.09 23.20 -3.13
N SER A 3 -4.12 23.95 -2.62
CA SER A 3 -2.73 23.47 -2.52
C SER A 3 -2.54 22.54 -1.32
N GLN A 4 -1.48 21.72 -1.30
CA GLN A 4 -1.11 20.94 -0.12
C GLN A 4 -0.94 21.83 1.13
N ASN A 5 -0.28 22.99 0.95
CA ASN A 5 -0.07 23.95 2.04
C ASN A 5 -1.40 24.50 2.59
N GLU A 6 -2.35 24.82 1.71
CA GLU A 6 -3.68 25.27 2.10
C GLU A 6 -4.44 24.17 2.86
N LEU A 7 -4.43 22.93 2.35
CA LEU A 7 -5.06 21.79 3.01
C LEU A 7 -4.50 21.57 4.42
N PHE A 8 -3.17 21.50 4.55
CA PHE A 8 -2.53 21.21 5.83
C PHE A 8 -2.52 22.40 6.80
N THR A 9 -2.75 23.62 6.31
CA THR A 9 -3.01 24.77 7.19
C THR A 9 -4.36 24.63 7.90
N HIS A 10 -5.40 24.19 7.19
CA HIS A 10 -6.75 24.03 7.75
C HIS A 10 -6.97 22.68 8.45
N TYR A 11 -6.27 21.63 8.02
CA TYR A 11 -6.35 20.28 8.57
C TYR A 11 -4.95 19.75 8.93
N PRO A 12 -4.28 20.34 9.93
CA PRO A 12 -2.87 20.08 10.24
C PRO A 12 -2.58 18.66 10.74
N PHE A 13 -3.60 17.94 11.20
CA PHE A 13 -3.45 16.59 11.73
C PHE A 13 -3.53 15.49 10.66
N ILE A 14 -3.88 15.80 9.41
CA ILE A 14 -3.98 14.79 8.35
C ILE A 14 -2.63 14.06 8.17
N PRO A 15 -1.48 14.74 7.99
CA PRO A 15 -0.22 14.06 7.75
C PRO A 15 0.19 13.15 8.92
N SER A 16 0.10 13.63 10.16
CA SER A 16 0.50 12.85 11.34
C SER A 16 -0.46 11.68 11.59
N ALA A 17 -1.77 11.87 11.49
CA ALA A 17 -2.74 10.79 11.67
C ALA A 17 -2.56 9.67 10.63
N LEU A 18 -2.34 10.04 9.36
CA LEU A 18 -2.07 9.06 8.32
C LEU A 18 -0.71 8.39 8.49
N ALA A 19 0.33 9.12 8.91
CA ALA A 19 1.64 8.52 9.21
C ALA A 19 1.51 7.44 10.30
N THR A 20 0.89 7.77 11.44
CA THR A 20 0.69 6.84 12.56
C THR A 20 -0.10 5.59 12.17
N LEU A 21 -1.05 5.69 11.23
CA LEU A 21 -1.81 4.53 10.75
C LEU A 21 -0.92 3.46 10.07
N GLY A 22 0.22 3.87 9.51
CA GLY A 22 1.17 2.98 8.83
C GLY A 22 2.34 2.49 9.69
N GLU A 23 2.64 3.11 10.83
CA GLU A 23 3.84 2.83 11.65
C GLU A 23 3.95 1.36 12.04
N SER A 24 2.85 0.75 12.51
CA SER A 24 2.86 -0.68 12.87
C SER A 24 3.11 -1.57 11.64
N GLY A 25 2.68 -1.13 10.46
CA GLY A 25 3.00 -1.72 9.17
C GLY A 25 4.50 -1.77 8.92
N GLU A 26 5.14 -0.60 9.02
CA GLU A 26 6.57 -0.42 8.76
C GLU A 26 7.46 -1.20 9.74
N LEU A 27 6.95 -1.55 10.92
CA LEU A 27 7.68 -2.36 11.91
C LEU A 27 7.51 -3.88 11.72
N LEU A 28 6.37 -4.33 11.20
CA LEU A 28 5.98 -5.76 11.18
C LEU A 28 6.05 -6.41 9.79
N ILE A 29 6.15 -5.60 8.75
CA ILE A 29 6.14 -6.02 7.35
C ILE A 29 7.49 -5.67 6.71
N PRO A 30 8.10 -6.54 5.88
CA PRO A 30 9.31 -6.20 5.16
C PRO A 30 9.14 -4.91 4.34
N ASP A 31 10.16 -4.07 4.34
CA ASP A 31 10.13 -2.74 3.70
C ASP A 31 9.69 -2.80 2.22
N ALA A 32 10.23 -3.77 1.47
CA ALA A 32 9.82 -4.05 0.11
C ALA A 32 8.31 -4.36 -0.02
N THR A 33 7.75 -5.16 0.87
CA THR A 33 6.31 -5.48 0.88
C THR A 33 5.47 -4.26 1.27
N VAL A 34 5.96 -3.40 2.16
CA VAL A 34 5.28 -2.12 2.50
C VAL A 34 5.13 -1.25 1.25
N HIS A 35 6.22 -1.07 0.50
CA HIS A 35 6.20 -0.27 -0.73
C HIS A 35 5.44 -0.95 -1.86
N LEU A 36 5.46 -2.28 -1.94
CA LEU A 36 4.63 -3.07 -2.86
C LEU A 36 3.13 -2.85 -2.62
N ILE A 37 2.68 -2.93 -1.36
CA ILE A 37 1.28 -2.66 -0.97
C ILE A 37 0.89 -1.24 -1.39
N ARG A 38 1.71 -0.25 -1.04
CA ARG A 38 1.42 1.16 -1.33
C ARG A 38 1.36 1.44 -2.83
N LEU A 39 2.28 0.86 -3.61
CA LEU A 39 2.26 0.94 -5.07
C LEU A 39 1.00 0.28 -5.65
N TYR A 40 0.68 -0.94 -5.22
CA TYR A 40 -0.44 -1.70 -5.74
C TYR A 40 -1.80 -1.03 -5.47
N VAL A 41 -2.01 -0.50 -4.26
CA VAL A 41 -3.24 0.27 -3.97
C VAL A 41 -3.31 1.54 -4.83
N SER A 42 -2.19 2.23 -5.02
CA SER A 42 -2.13 3.42 -5.86
C SER A 42 -2.41 3.13 -7.33
N GLN A 43 -2.06 1.92 -7.82
CA GLN A 43 -2.45 1.42 -9.14
C GLN A 43 -3.95 1.16 -9.22
N ILE A 44 -4.53 0.44 -8.25
CA ILE A 44 -5.99 0.18 -8.18
C ILE A 44 -6.78 1.50 -8.20
N ASN A 45 -6.36 2.48 -7.42
CA ASN A 45 -7.05 3.75 -7.27
C ASN A 45 -6.72 4.77 -8.38
N GLY A 46 -5.73 4.51 -9.25
CA GLY A 46 -5.33 5.42 -10.32
C GLY A 46 -4.60 6.69 -9.86
N CYS A 47 -3.95 6.68 -8.68
CA CYS A 47 -3.23 7.84 -8.15
C CYS A 47 -1.80 7.93 -8.70
N GLN A 48 -1.60 8.65 -9.81
CA GLN A 48 -0.29 8.77 -10.49
C GLN A 48 0.81 9.36 -9.59
N TYR A 49 0.48 10.36 -8.76
CA TYR A 49 1.40 10.94 -7.79
C TYR A 49 1.97 9.87 -6.84
N CYS A 50 1.09 9.11 -6.19
CA CYS A 50 1.49 8.05 -5.27
C CYS A 50 2.17 6.87 -5.97
N GLN A 51 1.76 6.52 -7.20
CA GLN A 51 2.41 5.46 -7.98
C GLN A 51 3.88 5.78 -8.22
N ARG A 52 4.21 6.99 -8.67
CA ARG A 52 5.61 7.40 -8.91
C ARG A 52 6.44 7.32 -7.63
N MET A 53 5.94 7.91 -6.55
CA MET A 53 6.62 7.95 -5.25
C MET A 53 6.88 6.54 -4.70
N HIS A 54 5.89 5.65 -4.76
CA HIS A 54 6.02 4.30 -4.20
C HIS A 54 6.74 3.32 -5.12
N ALA A 55 6.75 3.55 -6.44
CA ALA A 55 7.61 2.81 -7.35
C ALA A 55 9.10 3.10 -7.09
N GLU A 56 9.45 4.38 -6.88
CA GLU A 56 10.82 4.77 -6.51
C GLU A 56 11.23 4.20 -5.15
N ALA A 57 10.34 4.27 -4.15
CA ALA A 57 10.60 3.69 -2.84
C ALA A 57 10.75 2.16 -2.89
N LEU A 58 9.90 1.47 -3.65
CA LEU A 58 10.04 0.02 -3.86
C LEU A 58 11.37 -0.30 -4.52
N LYS A 59 11.76 0.43 -5.57
CA LYS A 59 13.05 0.25 -6.24
C LYS A 59 14.23 0.38 -5.27
N ASN A 60 14.18 1.37 -4.37
CA ASN A 60 15.25 1.59 -3.40
C ASN A 60 15.29 0.54 -2.27
N SER A 61 14.22 -0.24 -2.09
CA SER A 61 14.12 -1.26 -1.02
C SER A 61 14.64 -2.65 -1.42
N VAL A 62 14.92 -2.88 -2.70
CA VAL A 62 15.35 -4.19 -3.23
C VAL A 62 16.44 -4.03 -4.30
N ALA A 63 17.04 -5.14 -4.74
CA ALA A 63 17.92 -5.12 -5.91
C ALA A 63 17.12 -4.83 -7.20
N ASP A 64 17.76 -4.18 -8.19
CA ASP A 64 17.11 -3.78 -9.45
C ASP A 64 16.38 -4.96 -10.15
N GLU A 65 16.99 -6.15 -10.19
CA GLU A 65 16.39 -7.34 -10.80
C GLU A 65 15.10 -7.78 -10.10
N VAL A 66 15.05 -7.63 -8.77
CA VAL A 66 13.87 -7.97 -7.94
C VAL A 66 12.78 -6.93 -8.16
N PHE A 67 13.14 -5.64 -8.23
CA PHE A 67 12.20 -4.57 -8.53
C PHE A 67 11.52 -4.79 -9.89
N GLU A 68 12.28 -5.09 -10.94
CA GLU A 68 11.73 -5.33 -12.27
C GLU A 68 10.75 -6.51 -12.28
N GLN A 69 11.08 -7.61 -11.59
CA GLN A 69 10.17 -8.76 -11.44
C GLN A 69 8.87 -8.39 -10.72
N MET A 70 8.96 -7.70 -9.58
CA MET A 70 7.79 -7.28 -8.81
C MET A 70 6.92 -6.31 -9.62
N ASN A 71 7.52 -5.33 -10.29
CA ASN A 71 6.83 -4.35 -11.10
C ASN A 71 6.14 -4.98 -12.33
N ALA A 72 6.80 -5.95 -12.98
CA ALA A 72 6.21 -6.74 -14.05
C ALA A 72 5.00 -7.56 -13.56
N ALA A 73 5.11 -8.21 -12.40
CA ALA A 73 4.01 -8.98 -11.80
C ALA A 73 2.78 -8.10 -11.53
N LEU A 74 2.98 -6.88 -11.00
CA LEU A 74 1.89 -5.92 -10.78
C LEU A 74 1.25 -5.47 -12.10
N THR A 75 2.07 -5.12 -13.10
CA THR A 75 1.59 -4.60 -14.40
C THR A 75 0.83 -5.67 -15.18
N GLY A 76 1.29 -6.92 -15.15
CA GLY A 76 0.65 -8.06 -15.82
C GLY A 76 -0.53 -8.66 -15.05
N SER A 77 -0.79 -8.21 -13.80
CA SER A 77 -1.73 -8.85 -12.87
C SER A 77 -1.38 -10.32 -12.55
N GLU A 78 -0.10 -10.68 -12.64
CA GLU A 78 0.42 -12.04 -12.41
C GLU A 78 0.96 -12.18 -10.98
N LEU A 79 0.09 -11.96 -9.98
CA LEU A 79 0.51 -11.96 -8.57
C LEU A 79 1.12 -13.30 -8.10
N SER A 80 0.87 -14.40 -8.82
CA SER A 80 1.48 -15.70 -8.56
C SER A 80 3.00 -15.73 -8.69
N LEU A 81 3.59 -14.72 -9.35
CA LEU A 81 5.05 -14.55 -9.45
C LEU A 81 5.68 -13.99 -8.17
N LEU A 82 4.88 -13.43 -7.26
CA LEU A 82 5.35 -12.89 -5.99
C LEU A 82 5.50 -13.98 -4.93
N THR A 83 6.14 -13.66 -3.81
CA THR A 83 6.25 -14.61 -2.70
C THR A 83 4.87 -14.94 -2.10
N PRO A 84 4.67 -16.10 -1.45
CA PRO A 84 3.41 -16.39 -0.76
C PRO A 84 3.02 -15.33 0.29
N PHE A 85 4.02 -14.69 0.91
CA PHE A 85 3.82 -13.60 1.86
C PHE A 85 3.24 -12.37 1.17
N ASP A 86 3.84 -11.94 0.07
CA ASP A 86 3.37 -10.80 -0.72
C ASP A 86 1.99 -11.06 -1.33
N GLN A 87 1.75 -12.28 -1.83
CA GLN A 87 0.45 -12.68 -2.35
C GLN A 87 -0.66 -12.55 -1.30
N ALA A 88 -0.42 -13.05 -0.08
CA ALA A 88 -1.37 -12.92 1.02
C ALA A 88 -1.63 -11.45 1.37
N ALA A 89 -0.56 -10.64 1.45
CA ALA A 89 -0.64 -9.22 1.74
C ALA A 89 -1.43 -8.45 0.66
N LEU A 90 -1.19 -8.71 -0.62
CA LEU A 90 -1.90 -8.05 -1.72
C LEU A 90 -3.36 -8.51 -1.84
N GLN A 91 -3.67 -9.78 -1.52
CA GLN A 91 -5.04 -10.25 -1.47
C GLN A 91 -5.84 -9.54 -0.36
N LEU A 92 -5.27 -9.45 0.85
CA LEU A 92 -5.91 -8.74 1.97
C LEU A 92 -6.06 -7.24 1.65
N THR A 93 -5.00 -6.64 1.12
CA THR A 93 -5.00 -5.25 0.63
C THR A 93 -6.09 -4.99 -0.40
N THR A 94 -6.31 -5.92 -1.34
CA THR A 94 -7.37 -5.82 -2.36
C THR A 94 -8.75 -5.81 -1.70
N ALA A 95 -8.97 -6.70 -0.74
CA ALA A 95 -10.26 -6.77 -0.03
C ALA A 95 -10.55 -5.46 0.71
N VAL A 96 -9.57 -4.93 1.46
CA VAL A 96 -9.69 -3.64 2.16
C VAL A 96 -9.96 -2.51 1.17
N THR A 97 -9.17 -2.41 0.09
CA THR A 97 -9.29 -1.33 -0.91
C THR A 97 -10.64 -1.34 -1.62
N LYS A 98 -11.16 -2.52 -1.96
CA LYS A 98 -12.45 -2.70 -2.64
C LYS A 98 -13.64 -2.82 -1.69
N SER A 99 -13.44 -2.65 -0.38
CA SER A 99 -14.48 -2.82 0.65
C SER A 99 -15.19 -4.18 0.58
N LEU A 100 -14.43 -5.24 0.32
CA LEU A 100 -14.92 -6.61 0.26
C LEU A 100 -14.75 -7.31 1.62
N PRO A 101 -15.64 -8.26 1.97
CA PRO A 101 -15.42 -9.13 3.11
C PRO A 101 -14.11 -9.91 3.00
N PHE A 102 -13.40 -10.10 4.12
CA PHE A 102 -12.24 -10.97 4.21
C PHE A 102 -12.25 -11.75 5.52
N GLU A 103 -11.70 -12.97 5.49
CA GLU A 103 -11.55 -13.83 6.65
C GLU A 103 -10.08 -13.93 7.04
N MET A 104 -9.74 -13.48 8.24
CA MET A 104 -8.36 -13.51 8.75
C MET A 104 -7.78 -14.93 8.86
N GLU A 105 -8.64 -15.92 9.09
CA GLU A 105 -8.24 -17.33 9.26
C GLU A 105 -8.25 -18.12 7.93
N ALA A 106 -8.53 -17.47 6.80
CA ALA A 106 -8.56 -18.12 5.51
C ALA A 106 -7.20 -18.73 5.16
N LYS A 107 -7.20 -19.87 4.44
CA LYS A 107 -5.96 -20.56 4.03
C LYS A 107 -4.99 -19.64 3.29
N SER A 108 -5.51 -18.71 2.49
CA SER A 108 -4.70 -17.77 1.72
C SER A 108 -4.04 -16.68 2.58
N GLN A 109 -4.50 -16.48 3.81
CA GLN A 109 -3.92 -15.54 4.77
C GLN A 109 -2.89 -16.18 5.71
N ARG A 110 -2.75 -17.52 5.70
CA ARG A 110 -1.79 -18.26 6.54
C ARG A 110 -0.33 -17.81 6.43
N PRO A 111 0.17 -17.28 5.30
CA PRO A 111 1.52 -16.72 5.24
C PRO A 111 1.74 -15.53 6.19
N LEU A 112 0.66 -14.85 6.61
CA LEU A 112 0.68 -13.74 7.55
C LEU A 112 0.19 -14.20 8.92
N ASN A 113 0.95 -13.87 9.98
CA ASN A 113 0.40 -13.99 11.33
C ASN A 113 -0.64 -12.88 11.59
N LYS A 114 -1.42 -13.02 12.68
CA LYS A 114 -2.50 -12.07 13.01
C LYS A 114 -2.03 -10.62 13.12
N ALA A 115 -0.85 -10.37 13.71
CA ALA A 115 -0.31 -9.02 13.83
C ALA A 115 0.04 -8.44 12.46
N GLN A 116 0.62 -9.25 11.57
CA GLN A 116 0.94 -8.85 10.20
C GLN A 116 -0.32 -8.58 9.36
N GLN A 117 -1.39 -9.36 9.53
CA GLN A 117 -2.66 -9.09 8.87
C GLN A 117 -3.24 -7.73 9.27
N LEU A 118 -3.24 -7.42 10.57
CA LEU A 118 -3.67 -6.10 11.07
C LEU A 118 -2.76 -4.98 10.55
N ALA A 119 -1.46 -5.23 10.45
CA ALA A 119 -0.48 -4.29 9.92
C ALA A 119 -0.72 -4.00 8.42
N VAL A 120 -1.00 -5.03 7.61
CA VAL A 120 -1.39 -4.90 6.19
C VAL A 120 -2.68 -4.09 6.05
N ILE A 121 -3.69 -4.31 6.92
CA ILE A 121 -4.93 -3.52 6.92
C ILE A 121 -4.62 -2.04 7.21
N GLY A 122 -3.78 -1.74 8.20
CA GLY A 122 -3.35 -0.38 8.52
C GLY A 122 -2.66 0.31 7.35
N LEU A 123 -1.70 -0.37 6.70
CA LEU A 123 -1.03 0.13 5.49
C LEU A 123 -2.01 0.39 4.35
N ALA A 124 -2.93 -0.55 4.10
CA ALA A 124 -3.94 -0.43 3.05
C ALA A 124 -4.87 0.76 3.32
N LEU A 125 -5.32 0.97 4.56
CA LEU A 125 -6.14 2.12 4.95
C LEU A 125 -5.36 3.43 4.77
N GLN A 126 -4.11 3.48 5.22
CA GLN A 126 -3.24 4.66 5.08
C GLN A 126 -3.12 5.10 3.62
N ILE A 127 -2.70 4.20 2.73
CA ILE A 127 -2.48 4.57 1.33
C ILE A 127 -3.79 4.87 0.59
N ASN A 128 -4.89 4.19 0.95
CA ASN A 128 -6.22 4.52 0.42
C ASN A 128 -6.63 5.96 0.74
N ASN A 129 -6.32 6.47 1.93
CA ASN A 129 -6.60 7.84 2.31
C ASN A 129 -5.70 8.83 1.56
N TRP A 130 -4.39 8.54 1.45
CA TRP A 130 -3.47 9.37 0.66
C TRP A 130 -3.88 9.47 -0.81
N ASN A 131 -4.29 8.36 -1.43
CA ASN A 131 -4.76 8.37 -2.81
C ASN A 131 -6.01 9.25 -2.98
N ARG A 132 -6.98 9.17 -2.05
CA ARG A 132 -8.20 10.00 -2.09
C ARG A 132 -7.88 11.48 -1.98
N ILE A 133 -6.93 11.84 -1.11
CA ILE A 133 -6.45 13.22 -0.95
C ILE A 133 -5.79 13.70 -2.24
N ALA A 134 -4.79 12.96 -2.74
CA ALA A 134 -4.03 13.37 -3.91
C ALA A 134 -4.89 13.49 -5.17
N ILE A 135 -5.79 12.52 -5.40
CA ILE A 135 -6.74 12.56 -6.52
C ILE A 135 -7.74 13.71 -6.33
N GLY A 136 -8.37 13.80 -5.15
CA GLY A 136 -9.45 14.76 -4.90
C GLY A 136 -9.01 16.23 -5.01
N PHE A 137 -7.74 16.51 -4.66
CA PHE A 137 -7.18 17.86 -4.73
C PHE A 137 -6.26 18.10 -5.94
N ASN A 138 -6.07 17.10 -6.82
CA ASN A 138 -5.16 17.14 -7.97
C ASN A 138 -3.72 17.53 -7.60
N PHE A 139 -3.17 16.83 -6.61
CA PHE A 139 -1.77 16.96 -6.22
C PHE A 139 -0.81 16.30 -7.22
#